data_AF-A0A7R9YQE4-F1
#
_entry.id   AF-A0A7R9YQE4-F1
#
_cell.length_a   1.000
_cell.length_b   1.000
_cell.length_c   1.000
_cell.angle_alpha   90.00
_cell.angle_beta   90.00
_cell.angle_gamma   90.00
#
_symmetry.space_group_name_H-M   'P 1'
#
loop_
_entity.id
_entity.type
_entity.pdbx_description
1 polymer ?
#
loop_
_entity_poly.entity_id
_entity_poly.type
_entity_poly.pdbx_seq_one_letter_code
_entity_poly.pdbx_strand_id
1 'polypeptide(L)'
;MNTQAEHTGGADRVAREYIEDVVTGDFYKLDDPGLLRKLAKLFAKHQVNDDEEEDLGLRGLLLAAKVETNHYMSSFGLFFQALCAGFALIMIMIPSELYRPSQGRITPFFAYYAPAAMLYSRTFFSLSALSTIAATSRFVQDMLRSFQPRVLGLWLVDPLTILLFGITFLVTNLCTMFEAELTYTYEQDARFYLLSFSPEFNNRFASWRVRNAARCLLTAIAWLLV
;
A
#
# COMPACT_ATOMS: atom_id res chain seq x y z
N MET A 1 -85.38 -26.63 -0.23
CA MET A 1 -84.47 -27.76 -0.44
C MET A 1 -83.09 -27.33 0.04
N ASN A 2 -82.66 -27.93 1.15
CA ASN A 2 -81.32 -27.80 1.72
C ASN A 2 -80.30 -28.55 0.85
N THR A 3 -79.10 -27.98 0.72
CA THR A 3 -77.86 -28.76 0.69
C THR A 3 -76.76 -27.88 1.27
N GLN A 4 -76.49 -28.13 2.56
CA GLN A 4 -75.22 -27.83 3.21
C GLN A 4 -74.20 -28.92 2.88
N ALA A 5 -72.95 -28.64 3.26
CA ALA A 5 -71.72 -29.44 3.23
C ALA A 5 -70.88 -29.21 1.96
N GLU A 6 -69.57 -28.97 2.03
CA GLU A 6 -68.64 -29.52 3.00
C GLU A 6 -67.33 -28.70 3.00
N HIS A 7 -66.87 -28.30 4.19
CA HIS A 7 -65.47 -27.94 4.41
C HIS A 7 -64.67 -29.24 4.46
N THR A 8 -63.77 -29.46 3.51
CA THR A 8 -62.63 -30.37 3.68
C THR A 8 -61.35 -29.62 3.29
N GLY A 9 -60.48 -29.47 4.27
CA GLY A 9 -59.13 -28.98 4.08
C GLY A 9 -58.28 -30.02 3.34
N GLY A 10 -57.44 -29.53 2.45
CA GLY A 10 -56.43 -30.30 1.74
C GLY A 10 -55.42 -29.30 1.18
N ALA A 11 -54.43 -29.00 2.00
CA ALA A 11 -53.30 -28.14 1.70
C ALA A 11 -52.55 -28.68 0.48
N ASP A 12 -52.58 -27.94 -0.64
CA ASP A 12 -51.38 -27.58 -1.43
C ASP A 12 -51.74 -26.57 -2.53
N ARG A 13 -52.52 -25.53 -2.17
CA ARG A 13 -52.67 -24.38 -3.06
C ARG A 13 -51.42 -23.54 -2.90
N VAL A 14 -50.46 -23.76 -3.80
CA VAL A 14 -49.34 -22.84 -4.07
C VAL A 14 -49.90 -21.43 -4.03
N ALA A 15 -49.60 -20.71 -2.94
CA ALA A 15 -50.07 -19.36 -2.72
C ALA A 15 -49.63 -18.53 -3.93
N ARG A 16 -50.58 -18.15 -4.78
CA ARG A 16 -50.29 -17.30 -5.93
C ARG A 16 -49.86 -15.96 -5.36
N GLU A 17 -48.57 -15.67 -5.50
CA GLU A 17 -47.84 -14.49 -5.05
C GLU A 17 -48.35 -13.18 -5.67
N TYR A 18 -49.64 -13.00 -5.98
CA TYR A 18 -50.14 -11.76 -6.59
C TYR A 18 -51.45 -11.29 -5.93
N ILE A 19 -51.52 -10.01 -5.54
CA ILE A 19 -52.77 -9.31 -5.20
C ILE A 19 -53.22 -8.55 -6.44
N GLU A 20 -54.47 -8.75 -6.82
CA GLU A 20 -55.15 -7.96 -7.84
C GLU A 20 -55.71 -6.68 -7.20
N ASP A 21 -55.43 -5.52 -7.79
CA ASP A 21 -56.07 -4.27 -7.38
C ASP A 21 -57.51 -4.23 -7.89
N VAL A 22 -58.45 -4.15 -6.96
CA VAL A 22 -59.90 -4.22 -7.22
C VAL A 22 -60.39 -3.05 -8.08
N VAL A 23 -59.66 -1.94 -8.15
CA VAL A 23 -60.07 -0.75 -8.91
C VAL A 23 -59.55 -0.77 -10.35
N THR A 24 -58.35 -1.31 -10.58
CA THR A 24 -57.66 -1.25 -11.89
C THR A 24 -57.62 -2.60 -12.61
N GLY A 25 -57.74 -3.72 -11.88
CA GLY A 25 -57.61 -5.08 -12.42
C GLY A 25 -56.17 -5.52 -12.67
N ASP A 26 -55.19 -4.76 -12.22
CA ASP A 26 -53.76 -5.09 -12.38
C ASP A 26 -53.28 -5.99 -11.23
N PHE A 27 -52.42 -6.97 -11.56
CA PHE A 27 -51.87 -7.94 -10.61
C PHE A 27 -50.48 -7.53 -10.13
N TYR A 28 -50.31 -7.35 -8.82
CA TYR A 28 -49.04 -6.99 -8.18
C TYR A 28 -48.47 -8.16 -7.39
N LYS A 29 -47.18 -8.45 -7.56
CA LYS A 29 -46.53 -9.57 -6.87
C LYS A 29 -46.31 -9.27 -5.38
N LEU A 30 -46.86 -10.07 -4.45
CA LEU A 30 -46.47 -10.03 -3.03
C LEU A 30 -45.10 -10.68 -2.90
N ASP A 31 -44.22 -10.00 -2.17
CA ASP A 31 -42.81 -10.33 -2.03
C ASP A 31 -42.02 -10.22 -3.33
N ASP A 32 -41.82 -8.97 -3.75
CA ASP A 32 -40.51 -8.61 -4.28
C ASP A 32 -39.64 -8.21 -3.07
N PRO A 33 -38.87 -9.15 -2.48
CA PRO A 33 -38.00 -8.80 -1.37
C PRO A 33 -37.00 -7.80 -1.93
N GLY A 34 -37.06 -6.56 -1.42
CA GLY A 34 -36.33 -5.43 -1.97
C GLY A 34 -34.86 -5.73 -2.25
N LEU A 35 -34.26 -4.92 -3.12
CA LEU A 35 -32.90 -5.07 -3.65
C LEU A 35 -31.85 -5.47 -2.59
N LEU A 36 -32.01 -5.02 -1.35
CA LEU A 36 -31.19 -5.38 -0.18
C LEU A 36 -31.25 -6.86 0.23
N ARG A 37 -32.40 -7.55 0.16
CA ARG A 37 -32.51 -8.98 0.47
C ARG A 37 -32.01 -9.86 -0.67
N LYS A 38 -32.17 -9.42 -1.92
CA LYS A 38 -31.55 -10.04 -3.11
C LYS A 38 -30.02 -9.88 -3.07
N LEU A 39 -29.51 -8.72 -2.65
CA LEU A 39 -28.09 -8.50 -2.37
C LEU A 39 -27.61 -9.35 -1.18
N ALA A 40 -28.36 -9.42 -0.09
CA ALA A 40 -28.02 -10.27 1.06
C ALA A 40 -27.97 -11.76 0.69
N LYS A 41 -28.87 -12.26 -0.19
CA LYS A 41 -28.79 -13.63 -0.73
C LYS A 41 -27.61 -13.85 -1.68
N LEU A 42 -27.17 -12.84 -2.43
CA LEU A 42 -25.96 -12.90 -3.25
C LEU A 42 -24.68 -12.95 -2.40
N PHE A 43 -24.66 -12.28 -1.24
CA PHE A 43 -23.56 -12.37 -0.28
C PHE A 43 -23.65 -13.61 0.64
N ALA A 44 -24.85 -14.16 0.89
CA ALA A 44 -25.03 -15.38 1.67
C ALA A 44 -24.67 -16.65 0.87
N LYS A 45 -24.62 -16.59 -0.46
CA LYS A 45 -24.28 -17.73 -1.34
C LYS A 45 -22.77 -17.99 -1.47
N HIS A 46 -21.97 -17.59 -0.47
CA HIS A 46 -20.54 -17.90 -0.38
C HIS A 46 -20.13 -18.62 0.92
N GLN A 47 -21.12 -19.05 1.70
CA GLN A 47 -20.93 -20.04 2.76
C GLN A 47 -21.72 -21.29 2.37
N VAL A 48 -21.13 -22.46 2.62
CA VAL A 48 -21.61 -23.82 2.32
C VAL A 48 -21.22 -24.32 0.92
N ASN A 49 -19.99 -24.83 0.84
CA ASN A 49 -19.81 -26.23 0.44
C ASN A 49 -19.14 -26.94 1.63
N ASP A 50 -19.98 -27.53 2.47
CA ASP A 50 -19.65 -28.45 3.57
C ASP A 50 -19.45 -29.87 3.01
N ASP A 51 -18.52 -30.04 2.06
CA ASP A 51 -18.16 -31.36 1.53
C ASP A 51 -16.64 -31.41 1.31
N GLU A 52 -15.85 -31.45 2.40
CA GLU A 52 -14.46 -31.97 2.44
C GLU A 52 -13.97 -32.06 3.90
N GLU A 53 -14.77 -32.70 4.77
CA GLU A 53 -14.46 -32.89 6.20
C GLU A 53 -13.34 -33.94 6.46
N GLU A 54 -12.72 -34.49 5.41
CA GLU A 54 -11.56 -35.42 5.51
C GLU A 54 -10.23 -34.85 4.99
N ASP A 55 -10.22 -33.63 4.41
CA ASP A 55 -8.99 -32.93 3.93
C ASP A 55 -8.43 -31.91 4.96
N LEU A 56 -9.01 -31.88 6.16
CA LEU A 56 -8.84 -30.87 7.21
C LEU A 56 -7.45 -30.79 7.86
N GLY A 57 -6.57 -31.79 7.65
CA GLY A 57 -5.26 -31.84 8.30
C GLY A 57 -4.22 -30.92 7.65
N LEU A 58 -3.61 -31.37 6.55
CA LEU A 58 -2.50 -30.67 5.91
C LEU A 58 -2.95 -29.39 5.19
N ARG A 59 -4.08 -29.44 4.46
CA ARG A 59 -4.59 -28.30 3.70
C ARG A 59 -5.07 -27.18 4.62
N GLY A 60 -5.74 -27.54 5.72
CA GLY A 60 -6.12 -26.61 6.78
C GLY A 60 -4.91 -25.95 7.43
N LEU A 61 -3.87 -26.72 7.78
CA LEU A 61 -2.62 -26.21 8.33
C LEU A 61 -1.90 -25.28 7.33
N LEU A 62 -1.83 -25.65 6.05
CA LEU A 62 -1.21 -24.81 5.01
C LEU A 62 -1.98 -23.50 4.79
N LEU A 63 -3.32 -23.53 4.85
CA LEU A 63 -4.15 -22.33 4.76
C LEU A 63 -3.95 -21.43 5.98
N ALA A 64 -3.93 -21.98 7.19
CA ALA A 64 -3.66 -21.24 8.42
C ALA A 64 -2.26 -20.60 8.39
N ALA A 65 -1.23 -21.37 8.03
CA ALA A 65 0.14 -20.88 7.88
C ALA A 65 0.23 -19.78 6.81
N LYS A 66 -0.48 -19.91 5.69
CA LYS A 66 -0.57 -18.88 4.65
C LYS A 66 -1.21 -17.59 5.18
N VAL A 67 -2.27 -17.69 5.97
CA VAL A 67 -2.94 -16.52 6.55
C VAL A 67 -2.02 -15.81 7.55
N GLU A 68 -1.38 -16.55 8.46
CA GLU A 68 -0.44 -15.97 9.43
C GLU A 68 0.77 -15.32 8.76
N THR A 69 1.41 -16.02 7.81
CA THR A 69 2.56 -15.46 7.07
C THR A 69 2.19 -14.19 6.32
N ASN A 70 0.98 -14.09 5.75
CA ASN A 70 0.49 -12.87 5.13
C ASN A 70 0.32 -11.73 6.14
N HIS A 71 -0.22 -12.00 7.33
CA HIS A 71 -0.35 -10.97 8.38
C HIS A 71 1.01 -10.44 8.84
N TYR A 72 1.98 -11.33 9.06
CA TYR A 72 3.34 -10.93 9.39
C TYR A 72 3.97 -10.12 8.25
N MET A 73 3.90 -10.60 7.02
CA MET A 73 4.46 -9.88 5.86
C MET A 73 3.83 -8.51 5.66
N SER A 74 2.51 -8.36 5.85
CA SER A 74 1.84 -7.06 5.77
C SER A 74 2.32 -6.13 6.88
N SER A 75 2.46 -6.63 8.10
CA SER A 75 2.92 -5.83 9.25
C SER A 75 4.37 -5.38 9.08
N PHE A 76 5.26 -6.27 8.64
CA PHE A 76 6.64 -5.95 8.31
C PHE A 76 6.71 -4.95 7.14
N GLY A 77 5.86 -5.11 6.13
CA GLY A 77 5.78 -4.19 5.00
C GLY A 77 5.47 -2.76 5.44
N LEU A 78 4.43 -2.58 6.25
CA LEU A 78 4.06 -1.27 6.83
C LEU A 78 5.20 -0.70 7.70
N PHE A 79 5.85 -1.54 8.49
CA PHE A 79 7.00 -1.16 9.31
C PHE A 79 8.15 -0.62 8.45
N PHE A 80 8.54 -1.32 7.37
CA PHE A 80 9.62 -0.87 6.50
C PHE A 80 9.26 0.41 5.74
N GLN A 81 8.02 0.56 5.29
CA GLN A 81 7.53 1.77 4.64
C GLN A 81 7.57 2.97 5.59
N ALA A 82 7.13 2.80 6.84
CA ALA A 82 7.21 3.83 7.89
C ALA A 82 8.66 4.16 8.25
N LEU A 83 9.53 3.16 8.38
CA LEU A 83 10.95 3.36 8.64
C LEU A 83 11.64 4.10 7.49
N CYS A 84 11.30 3.78 6.24
CA CYS A 84 11.77 4.48 5.04
C CYS A 84 11.36 5.95 5.06
N ALA A 85 10.09 6.25 5.40
CA ALA A 85 9.59 7.62 5.52
C ALA A 85 10.27 8.40 6.65
N GLY A 86 10.43 7.79 7.83
CA GLY A 86 11.17 8.39 8.94
C GLY A 86 12.62 8.69 8.57
N PHE A 87 13.26 7.79 7.83
CA PHE A 87 14.62 7.98 7.33
C PHE A 87 14.69 9.08 6.26
N ALA A 88 13.69 9.20 5.39
CA ALA A 88 13.56 10.30 4.43
C ALA A 88 13.42 11.67 5.12
N LEU A 89 12.68 11.76 6.22
CA LEU A 89 12.59 13.00 7.01
C LEU A 89 13.96 13.40 7.57
N ILE A 90 14.72 12.45 8.13
CA ILE A 90 16.09 12.70 8.60
C ILE A 90 16.98 13.20 7.44
N MET A 91 16.86 12.59 6.25
CA MET A 91 17.61 12.99 5.05
C MET A 91 17.24 14.36 4.48
N ILE A 92 16.05 14.88 4.78
CA ILE A 92 15.66 16.27 4.46
C ILE A 92 16.26 17.23 5.49
N MET A 93 16.25 16.86 6.77
CA MET A 93 16.72 17.71 7.87
C MET A 93 18.24 17.93 7.84
N ILE A 94 19.03 16.90 7.51
CA ILE A 94 20.49 16.99 7.49
C ILE A 94 20.97 18.12 6.54
N PRO A 95 20.54 18.18 5.26
CA PRO A 95 20.89 19.31 4.41
C PRO A 95 20.29 20.64 4.85
N SER A 96 19.07 20.70 5.40
CA SER A 96 18.42 21.99 5.70
C SER A 96 19.03 22.71 6.90
N GLU A 97 19.38 21.97 7.96
CA GLU A 97 19.96 22.56 9.18
C GLU A 97 21.45 22.89 9.02
N LEU A 98 22.19 22.07 8.26
CA LEU A 98 23.62 22.26 8.03
C LEU A 98 23.93 23.19 6.83
N TYR A 99 22.94 23.50 5.99
CA TYR A 99 23.06 24.45 4.87
C TYR A 99 22.44 25.81 5.19
N ARG A 100 22.76 26.38 6.36
CA ARG A 100 22.35 27.76 6.65
C ARG A 100 23.20 28.72 5.79
N PRO A 101 22.62 29.52 4.88
CA PRO A 101 23.38 30.37 3.96
C PRO A 101 24.16 31.50 4.66
N SER A 102 23.93 31.73 5.96
CA SER A 102 24.43 32.90 6.68
C SER A 102 25.95 33.00 6.77
N GLN A 103 26.70 31.95 6.41
CA GLN A 103 28.17 32.00 6.34
C GLN A 103 28.79 31.47 5.04
N GLY A 104 27.99 31.04 4.05
CA GLY A 104 28.52 30.52 2.78
C GLY A 104 29.43 29.28 2.88
N ARG A 105 29.54 28.67 4.07
CA ARG A 105 30.42 27.54 4.35
C ARG A 105 29.61 26.25 4.31
N ILE A 106 29.80 25.48 3.23
CA ILE A 106 29.28 24.10 3.07
C ILE A 106 30.09 23.09 3.93
N THR A 107 31.18 23.59 4.51
CA THR A 107 32.19 22.93 5.34
C THR A 107 31.63 22.04 6.46
N PRO A 108 30.68 22.46 7.33
CA PRO A 108 30.20 21.63 8.44
C PRO A 108 29.29 20.49 7.96
N PHE A 109 28.54 20.68 6.86
CA PHE A 109 27.72 19.62 6.28
C PHE A 109 28.58 18.44 5.84
N PHE A 110 29.64 18.69 5.06
CA PHE A 110 30.49 17.61 4.55
C PHE A 110 31.27 16.90 5.65
N ALA A 111 31.71 17.62 6.69
CA ALA A 111 32.39 17.03 7.82
C ALA A 111 31.53 15.97 8.55
N TYR A 112 30.23 16.20 8.66
CA TYR A 112 29.30 15.27 9.30
C TYR A 112 28.77 14.20 8.32
N TYR A 113 28.41 14.61 7.10
CA TYR A 113 27.69 13.75 6.16
C TYR A 113 28.61 12.78 5.41
N ALA A 114 29.79 13.21 4.97
CA ALA A 114 30.68 12.39 4.15
C ALA A 114 31.09 11.02 4.76
N PRO A 115 31.43 10.91 6.07
CA PRO A 115 31.73 9.60 6.67
C PRO A 115 30.53 8.64 6.70
N ALA A 116 29.30 9.17 6.74
CA ALA A 116 28.08 8.39 6.83
C ALA A 116 27.33 8.27 5.49
N ALA A 117 27.75 8.96 4.44
CA ALA A 117 27.03 9.08 3.17
C ALA A 117 26.71 7.71 2.55
N MET A 118 27.71 6.82 2.47
CA MET A 118 27.51 5.47 1.95
C MET A 118 26.61 4.60 2.83
N LEU A 119 26.68 4.74 4.16
CA LEU A 119 25.79 4.02 5.08
C LEU A 119 24.35 4.45 4.82
N TYR A 120 24.12 5.75 4.71
CA TYR A 120 22.81 6.31 4.42
C TYR A 120 22.28 5.86 3.06
N SER A 121 23.12 5.84 2.03
CA SER A 121 22.77 5.34 0.70
C SER A 121 22.26 3.90 0.75
N ARG A 122 23.02 3.02 1.42
CA ARG A 122 22.72 1.59 1.54
C ARG A 122 21.43 1.37 2.33
N THR A 123 21.25 2.08 3.44
CA THR A 123 20.02 2.00 4.23
C THR A 123 18.81 2.44 3.41
N PHE A 124 18.91 3.57 2.70
CA PHE A 124 17.82 4.06 1.86
C PHE A 124 17.49 3.09 0.72
N PHE A 125 18.51 2.51 0.08
CA PHE A 125 18.37 1.52 -0.98
C PHE A 125 17.64 0.26 -0.48
N SER A 126 18.08 -0.31 0.64
CA SER A 126 17.46 -1.51 1.21
C SER A 126 16.01 -1.25 1.65
N LEU A 127 15.75 -0.12 2.31
CA LEU A 127 14.40 0.24 2.76
C LEU A 127 13.45 0.51 1.60
N SER A 128 13.89 1.21 0.55
CA SER A 128 13.07 1.45 -0.65
C SER A 128 12.77 0.17 -1.42
N ALA A 129 13.73 -0.76 -1.52
CA ALA A 129 13.52 -2.08 -2.12
C ALA A 129 12.48 -2.89 -1.34
N LEU A 130 12.64 -3.00 -0.01
CA LEU A 130 11.68 -3.71 0.85
C LEU A 130 10.29 -3.06 0.82
N SER A 131 10.22 -1.74 0.80
CA SER A 131 8.96 -0.99 0.68
C SER A 131 8.25 -1.24 -0.64
N THR A 132 9.00 -1.38 -1.74
CA THR A 132 8.47 -1.71 -3.07
C THR A 132 7.93 -3.15 -3.11
N ILE A 133 8.67 -4.10 -2.55
CA ILE A 133 8.23 -5.50 -2.44
C ILE A 133 6.96 -5.60 -1.58
N ALA A 134 6.91 -4.89 -0.46
CA ALA A 134 5.75 -4.83 0.42
C ALA A 134 4.52 -4.24 -0.29
N ALA A 135 4.67 -3.11 -0.99
CA ALA A 135 3.59 -2.48 -1.76
C ALA A 135 3.08 -3.41 -2.88
N THR A 136 3.99 -4.12 -3.55
CA THR A 136 3.63 -5.09 -4.60
C THR A 136 2.89 -6.29 -4.03
N SER A 137 3.35 -6.82 -2.90
CA SER A 137 2.68 -7.93 -2.21
C SER A 137 1.26 -7.54 -1.79
N ARG A 138 1.08 -6.33 -1.23
CA ARG A 138 -0.24 -5.79 -0.88
C ARG A 138 -1.15 -5.71 -2.10
N PHE A 139 -0.69 -5.09 -3.19
CA PHE A 139 -1.45 -4.97 -4.43
C PHE A 139 -1.92 -6.33 -4.98
N VAL A 140 -1.03 -7.32 -5.01
CA VAL A 140 -1.38 -8.68 -5.49
C VAL A 140 -2.41 -9.33 -4.57
N GLN A 141 -2.29 -9.18 -3.25
CA GLN A 141 -3.26 -9.72 -2.30
C GLN A 141 -4.64 -9.08 -2.46
N ASP A 142 -4.70 -7.77 -2.65
CA ASP A 142 -5.96 -7.04 -2.84
C ASP A 142 -6.64 -7.42 -4.15
N MET A 143 -5.86 -7.60 -5.23
CA MET A 143 -6.36 -8.14 -6.50
C MET A 143 -6.90 -9.57 -6.35
N LEU A 144 -6.16 -10.46 -5.69
CA LEU A 144 -6.58 -11.86 -5.48
C LEU A 144 -7.84 -11.98 -4.61
N ARG A 145 -8.02 -11.08 -3.64
CA ARG A 145 -9.19 -11.06 -2.75
C ARG A 145 -10.41 -10.38 -3.36
N SER A 146 -10.27 -9.79 -4.56
CA SER A 146 -11.31 -8.92 -5.15
C SER A 146 -11.80 -7.84 -4.18
N PHE A 147 -10.94 -7.44 -3.23
CA PHE A 147 -11.29 -6.51 -2.18
C PHE A 147 -11.10 -5.09 -2.71
N GLN A 148 -12.20 -4.40 -2.99
CA GLN A 148 -12.18 -3.01 -3.48
C GLN A 148 -13.10 -2.14 -2.63
N PRO A 149 -12.58 -1.44 -1.61
CA PRO A 149 -13.33 -0.38 -0.95
C PRO A 149 -13.65 0.70 -1.98
N ARG A 150 -14.92 0.85 -2.36
CA ARG A 150 -15.37 1.72 -3.45
C ARG A 150 -15.07 3.22 -3.26
N VAL A 151 -14.76 3.66 -2.04
CA VAL A 151 -14.74 5.09 -1.69
C VAL A 151 -13.37 5.75 -1.90
N LEU A 152 -12.26 5.00 -1.86
CA LEU A 152 -10.90 5.55 -1.90
C LEU A 152 -10.14 5.30 -3.21
N GLY A 153 -10.73 4.57 -4.17
CA GLY A 153 -10.04 4.24 -5.41
C GLY A 153 -8.73 3.48 -5.17
N LEU A 154 -8.71 2.52 -4.23
CA LEU A 154 -7.52 1.72 -3.88
C LEU A 154 -6.78 1.17 -5.11
N TRP A 155 -7.54 0.82 -6.16
CA TRP A 155 -7.03 0.33 -7.43
C TRP A 155 -6.00 1.26 -8.09
N LEU A 156 -6.05 2.57 -7.81
CA LEU A 156 -5.09 3.56 -8.29
C LEU A 156 -4.00 3.86 -7.24
N VAL A 157 -4.37 3.81 -5.96
CA VAL A 157 -3.45 4.10 -4.84
C VAL A 157 -2.31 3.08 -4.79
N ASP A 158 -2.61 1.79 -4.86
CA ASP A 158 -1.59 0.75 -4.76
C ASP A 158 -0.56 0.77 -5.90
N PRO A 159 -0.94 0.81 -7.20
CA PRO A 159 0.05 0.93 -8.27
C PRO A 159 0.81 2.26 -8.21
N LEU A 160 0.17 3.35 -7.75
CA LEU A 160 0.85 4.62 -7.55
C LEU A 160 1.90 4.52 -6.44
N THR A 161 1.60 3.87 -5.31
CA THR A 161 2.56 3.63 -4.22
C THR A 161 3.74 2.77 -4.68
N ILE A 162 3.48 1.72 -5.47
CA ILE A 162 4.55 0.89 -6.08
C ILE A 162 5.42 1.76 -7.00
N LEU A 163 4.81 2.57 -7.86
CA LEU A 163 5.53 3.46 -8.78
C LEU A 163 6.38 4.49 -8.04
N LEU A 164 5.84 5.11 -6.99
CA LEU A 164 6.57 6.10 -6.18
C LEU A 164 7.78 5.48 -5.48
N PHE A 165 7.61 4.33 -4.79
CA PHE A 165 8.76 3.63 -4.19
C PHE A 165 9.76 3.13 -5.23
N GLY A 166 9.28 2.69 -6.40
CA GLY A 166 10.13 2.30 -7.53
C GLY A 166 10.96 3.46 -8.08
N ILE A 167 10.37 4.64 -8.28
CA ILE A 167 11.11 5.84 -8.69
C ILE A 167 12.09 6.25 -7.59
N THR A 168 11.67 6.24 -6.33
CA THR A 168 12.54 6.51 -5.17
C THR A 168 13.76 5.59 -5.17
N PHE A 169 13.59 4.30 -5.47
CA PHE A 169 14.68 3.33 -5.58
C PHE A 169 15.65 3.71 -6.72
N LEU A 170 15.13 4.08 -7.90
CA LEU A 170 15.96 4.53 -9.03
C LEU A 170 16.74 5.82 -8.70
N VAL A 171 16.08 6.81 -8.12
CA VAL A 171 16.73 8.08 -7.72
C VAL A 171 17.80 7.83 -6.66
N THR A 172 17.57 6.88 -5.74
CA THR A 172 18.57 6.49 -4.74
C THR A 172 19.84 5.97 -5.40
N ASN A 173 19.73 5.10 -6.40
CA ASN A 173 20.90 4.63 -7.17
C ASN A 173 21.69 5.77 -7.83
N LEU A 174 20.98 6.78 -8.36
CA LEU A 174 21.63 7.96 -8.95
C LEU A 174 22.35 8.82 -7.90
N CYS A 175 21.83 8.88 -6.68
CA CYS A 175 22.48 9.56 -5.56
C CYS A 175 23.72 8.79 -5.05
N THR A 176 23.69 7.45 -5.08
CA THR A 176 24.79 6.59 -4.60
C THR A 176 26.12 6.93 -5.26
N MET A 177 26.13 7.28 -6.56
CA MET A 177 27.36 7.62 -7.28
C MET A 177 28.11 8.81 -6.65
N PHE A 178 27.37 9.84 -6.22
CA PHE A 178 27.97 11.00 -5.55
C PHE A 178 28.30 10.72 -4.08
N GLU A 179 27.45 9.94 -3.40
CA GLU A 179 27.69 9.53 -2.00
C GLU A 179 28.94 8.64 -1.87
N ALA A 180 29.19 7.77 -2.84
CA ALA A 180 30.39 6.94 -2.92
C ALA A 180 31.67 7.78 -3.08
N GLU A 181 31.63 8.80 -3.95
CA GLU A 181 32.75 9.71 -4.14
C GLU A 181 33.04 10.56 -2.90
N LEU A 182 31.99 11.03 -2.22
CA LEU A 182 32.13 11.74 -0.95
C LEU A 182 32.81 10.89 0.11
N THR A 183 32.36 9.64 0.29
CA THR A 183 32.96 8.72 1.25
C THR A 183 34.40 8.37 0.85
N TYR A 184 34.67 8.12 -0.43
CA TYR A 184 36.03 7.87 -0.93
C TYR A 184 36.97 9.05 -0.66
N THR A 185 36.51 10.27 -0.94
CA THR A 185 37.31 11.49 -0.72
C THR A 185 37.57 11.69 0.78
N TYR A 186 36.59 11.42 1.63
CA TYR A 186 36.75 11.45 3.09
C TYR A 186 37.76 10.40 3.59
N GLU A 187 37.74 9.18 3.03
CA GLU A 187 38.68 8.12 3.39
C GLU A 187 40.13 8.47 3.00
N GLN A 188 40.32 9.22 1.90
CA GLN A 188 41.63 9.71 1.50
C GLN A 188 42.11 10.90 2.33
N ASP A 189 41.22 11.87 2.56
CA ASP A 189 41.50 13.05 3.39
C ASP A 189 40.26 13.42 4.19
N ALA A 190 40.27 13.08 5.49
CA ALA A 190 39.16 13.39 6.39
C ALA A 190 38.88 14.89 6.50
N ARG A 191 39.81 15.76 6.10
CA ARG A 191 39.69 17.23 6.11
C ARG A 191 39.40 17.83 4.74
N PHE A 192 39.05 17.02 3.74
CA PHE A 192 38.77 17.49 2.38
C PHE A 192 37.74 18.63 2.33
N TYR A 193 36.83 18.67 3.31
CA TYR A 193 35.79 19.69 3.42
C TYR A 193 36.33 21.11 3.68
N LEU A 194 37.59 21.25 4.10
CA LEU A 194 38.29 22.54 4.27
C LEU A 194 38.87 23.07 2.94
N LEU A 195 38.96 22.22 1.92
CA LEU A 195 39.52 22.58 0.62
C LEU A 195 38.51 23.41 -0.18
N SER A 196 39.03 24.24 -1.08
CA SER A 196 38.22 24.95 -2.08
C SER A 196 37.67 23.97 -3.11
N PHE A 197 36.35 23.85 -3.20
CA PHE A 197 35.68 22.97 -4.16
C PHE A 197 35.71 23.52 -5.58
N SER A 198 35.91 22.64 -6.56
CA SER A 198 35.81 23.00 -7.97
C SER A 198 34.37 23.37 -8.36
N PRO A 199 34.16 24.18 -9.42
CA PRO A 199 32.82 24.45 -9.95
C PRO A 199 32.07 23.18 -10.35
N GLU A 200 32.78 22.17 -10.86
CA GLU A 200 32.22 20.88 -11.23
C GLU A 200 31.65 20.13 -10.01
N PHE A 201 32.39 20.10 -8.90
CA PHE A 201 31.91 19.51 -7.65
C PHE A 201 30.66 20.21 -7.15
N ASN A 202 30.63 21.55 -7.18
CA ASN A 202 29.46 22.33 -6.76
C ASN A 202 28.22 22.03 -7.62
N ASN A 203 28.39 21.87 -8.94
CA ASN A 203 27.30 21.49 -9.84
C ASN A 203 26.78 20.07 -9.54
N ARG A 204 27.68 19.12 -9.28
CA ARG A 204 27.31 17.74 -8.92
C ARG A 204 26.60 17.69 -7.57
N PHE A 205 27.05 18.47 -6.60
CA PHE A 205 26.41 18.61 -5.30
C PHE A 205 25.01 19.23 -5.41
N ALA A 206 24.84 20.30 -6.21
CA ALA A 206 23.53 20.90 -6.46
C ALA A 206 22.58 19.89 -7.11
N SER A 207 23.08 19.12 -8.09
CA SER A 207 22.32 18.04 -8.73
C SER A 207 21.93 16.92 -7.76
N TRP A 208 22.86 16.51 -6.87
CA TRP A 208 22.58 15.55 -5.80
C TRP A 208 21.52 16.08 -4.83
N ARG A 209 21.57 17.37 -4.44
CA ARG A 209 20.56 17.96 -3.54
C ARG A 209 19.15 17.88 -4.11
N VAL A 210 18.99 18.21 -5.39
CA VAL A 210 17.68 18.12 -6.08
C VAL A 210 17.18 16.68 -6.09
N ARG A 211 18.05 15.72 -6.45
CA ARG A 211 17.70 14.29 -6.42
C ARG A 211 17.40 13.78 -5.01
N ASN A 212 18.17 14.21 -4.00
CA ASN A 212 17.94 13.85 -2.61
C ASN A 212 16.59 14.37 -2.11
N ALA A 213 16.26 15.64 -2.41
CA ALA A 213 14.95 16.20 -2.08
C ALA A 213 13.83 15.45 -2.81
N ALA A 214 14.00 15.15 -4.09
CA ALA A 214 13.03 14.39 -4.88
C ALA A 214 12.78 13.00 -4.28
N ARG A 215 13.82 12.21 -3.97
CA ARG A 215 13.63 10.88 -3.35
C ARG A 215 12.90 10.98 -2.01
N CYS A 216 13.19 11.99 -1.19
CA CYS A 216 12.55 12.12 0.11
C CYS A 216 11.07 12.54 0.00
N LEU A 217 10.76 13.47 -0.91
CA LEU A 217 9.38 13.89 -1.19
C LEU A 217 8.56 12.73 -1.76
N LEU A 218 9.11 11.97 -2.71
CA LEU A 218 8.46 10.79 -3.28
C LEU A 218 8.19 9.73 -2.21
N THR A 219 9.15 9.46 -1.33
CA THR A 219 8.94 8.54 -0.19
C THR A 219 7.85 9.04 0.76
N ALA A 220 7.83 10.34 1.07
CA ALA A 220 6.81 10.92 1.95
C ALA A 220 5.41 10.80 1.34
N ILE A 221 5.26 11.11 0.04
CA ILE A 221 3.99 10.95 -0.68
C ILE A 221 3.60 9.47 -0.73
N ALA A 222 4.53 8.57 -1.03
CA ALA A 222 4.26 7.14 -1.06
C ALA A 222 3.77 6.63 0.30
N TRP A 223 4.38 7.08 1.40
CA TRP A 223 3.96 6.70 2.74
C TRP A 223 2.60 7.28 3.14
N LEU A 224 2.26 8.49 2.71
CA LEU A 224 0.91 9.05 2.94
C LEU A 224 -0.19 8.30 2.19
N LEU A 225 0.16 7.57 1.14
CA LEU A 225 -0.76 6.71 0.37
C LEU A 225 -0.84 5.28 0.90
N VAL A 226 0.06 4.88 1.80
CA VAL A 226 0.09 3.55 2.43
C VAL A 226 -1.00 3.43 3.48
#